data_AF-A0A5J5IKV6-F1
#
_entry.id   AF-A0A5J5IKV6-F1
#
_cell.length_a   1.000
_cell.length_b   1.000
_cell.length_c   1.000
_cell.angle_alpha   90.00
_cell.angle_beta   90.00
_cell.angle_gamma   90.00
#
_symmetry.space_group_name_H-M   'P 1'
#
loop_
_entity.id
_entity.type
_entity.pdbx_description
1 polymer ?
#
loop_
_entity_poly.entity_id
_entity_poly.type
_entity_poly.pdbx_seq_one_letter_code
_entity_poly.pdbx_strand_id
1 'polypeptide(L)'
;MIKISELSLITDAKTFFETDKILSMDVFCIDSLPAVQKLILEAKDASFKYRGNLYMPLIFKGSPENWFLNLKQGFPAKVAGQEMTIFFDGNLNSLLRQKKVYDLTRHYKKGEVKIAKEIDFFIERYITPYEAKGYSFHNLSIPQIGSNKITSITCK
;
A
#
# COMPACT_ATOMS: atom_id res chain seq x y z
N MET A 1 -12.24 15.32 -2.07
CA MET A 1 -11.07 14.43 -1.88
C MET A 1 -10.93 14.20 -0.39
N ILE A 2 -10.74 12.96 0.04
CA ILE A 2 -10.72 12.57 1.46
C ILE A 2 -9.27 12.52 1.93
N LYS A 3 -8.96 13.16 3.05
CA LYS A 3 -7.66 13.02 3.69
C LYS A 3 -7.63 11.73 4.48
N ILE A 4 -6.54 10.99 4.36
CA ILE A 4 -6.26 9.76 5.10
C ILE A 4 -6.12 10.09 6.59
N SER A 5 -5.51 11.22 6.90
CA SER A 5 -5.36 11.72 8.28
C SER A 5 -6.70 11.95 9.00
N GLU A 6 -7.81 12.08 8.25
CA GLU A 6 -9.16 12.24 8.78
C GLU A 6 -9.90 10.89 8.96
N LEU A 7 -9.34 9.78 8.46
CA LEU A 7 -9.97 8.47 8.55
C LEU A 7 -9.70 7.82 9.92
N SER A 8 -10.69 7.10 10.42
CA SER A 8 -10.56 6.36 11.67
C SER A 8 -9.71 5.12 11.45
N LEU A 9 -8.65 4.97 12.24
CA LEU A 9 -7.80 3.78 12.22
C LEU A 9 -8.53 2.58 12.82
N ILE A 10 -8.47 1.43 12.16
CA ILE A 10 -8.96 0.16 12.66
C ILE A 10 -7.80 -0.59 13.32
N THR A 11 -7.93 -0.89 14.61
CA THR A 11 -6.84 -1.48 15.42
C THR A 11 -7.10 -2.90 15.88
N ASP A 12 -8.33 -3.41 15.71
CA ASP A 12 -8.73 -4.74 16.14
C ASP A 12 -9.63 -5.42 15.11
N ALA A 13 -9.67 -6.75 15.18
CA ALA A 13 -10.38 -7.58 14.22
C ALA A 13 -11.90 -7.41 14.31
N LYS A 14 -12.43 -7.08 15.49
CA LYS A 14 -13.88 -6.92 15.66
C LYS A 14 -14.33 -5.70 14.86
N THR A 15 -13.72 -4.54 15.08
CA THR A 15 -14.01 -3.34 14.29
C THR A 15 -13.73 -3.54 12.80
N PHE A 16 -12.69 -4.31 12.43
CA PHE A 16 -12.42 -4.65 11.04
C PHE A 16 -13.61 -5.34 10.36
N PHE A 17 -14.18 -6.38 10.97
CA PHE A 17 -15.31 -7.12 10.39
C PHE A 17 -16.66 -6.43 10.55
N GLU A 18 -16.80 -5.47 11.48
CA GLU A 18 -18.01 -4.65 11.64
C GLU A 18 -18.07 -3.47 10.65
N THR A 19 -17.00 -3.20 9.91
CA THR A 19 -16.88 -2.06 9.00
C THR A 19 -17.38 -2.43 7.60
N ASP A 20 -18.24 -1.62 6.97
CA ASP A 20 -18.74 -1.93 5.61
C ASP A 20 -17.65 -1.82 4.54
N LYS A 21 -16.78 -0.80 4.69
CA LYS A 21 -15.72 -0.47 3.72
C LYS A 21 -14.46 -0.06 4.43
N ILE A 22 -13.36 -0.69 4.03
CA ILE A 22 -12.05 -0.39 4.54
C ILE A 22 -11.15 0.22 3.48
N LEU A 23 -10.15 0.96 3.96
CA LEU A 23 -9.01 1.42 3.21
C LEU A 23 -7.77 0.80 3.85
N SER A 24 -7.03 -0.02 3.09
CA SER A 24 -5.71 -0.53 3.51
C SER A 24 -4.61 0.21 2.76
N MET A 25 -3.55 0.56 3.47
CA MET A 25 -2.53 1.45 2.97
C MET A 25 -1.13 0.98 3.34
N ASP A 26 -0.22 1.17 2.40
CA ASP A 26 1.20 0.94 2.60
C ASP A 26 2.02 1.85 1.68
N VAL A 27 3.33 1.77 1.79
CA VAL A 27 4.25 2.43 0.87
C VAL A 27 5.22 1.40 0.29
N PHE A 28 5.49 1.54 -1.01
CA PHE A 28 6.44 0.69 -1.71
C PHE A 28 7.61 1.51 -2.24
N CYS A 29 8.82 1.07 -1.96
CA CYS A 29 10.03 1.68 -2.51
C CYS A 29 10.30 1.08 -3.90
N ILE A 30 10.35 1.92 -4.93
CA ILE A 30 10.36 1.53 -6.34
C ILE A 30 11.69 1.79 -7.05
N ASP A 31 12.78 2.01 -6.32
CA ASP A 31 14.07 2.37 -6.92
C ASP A 31 14.65 1.28 -7.81
N SER A 32 14.35 0.02 -7.52
CA SER A 32 14.76 -1.12 -8.34
C SER A 32 13.88 -1.36 -9.56
N LEU A 33 12.78 -0.60 -9.75
CA LEU A 33 12.00 -0.70 -10.98
C LEU A 33 12.84 -0.21 -12.18
N PRO A 34 12.63 -0.77 -13.39
CA PRO A 34 13.25 -0.28 -14.62
C PRO A 34 13.03 1.22 -14.80
N ALA A 35 14.03 1.93 -15.35
CA ALA A 35 14.00 3.39 -15.50
C ALA A 35 12.73 3.91 -16.22
N VAL A 36 12.28 3.21 -17.27
CA VAL A 36 11.06 3.55 -18.01
C VAL A 36 9.81 3.48 -17.12
N GLN A 37 9.73 2.47 -16.24
CA GLN A 37 8.61 2.34 -15.31
C GLN A 37 8.63 3.44 -14.25
N LYS A 38 9.81 3.79 -13.72
CA LYS A 38 9.98 4.91 -12.79
C LYS A 38 9.52 6.22 -13.41
N LEU A 39 9.94 6.50 -14.64
CA LEU A 39 9.51 7.68 -15.40
C LEU A 39 7.99 7.72 -15.59
N ILE A 40 7.35 6.59 -15.91
CA ILE A 40 5.88 6.52 -16.04
C ILE A 40 5.19 6.84 -14.71
N LEU A 41 5.71 6.33 -13.59
CA LEU A 41 5.12 6.55 -12.26
C LEU A 41 5.32 8.00 -11.80
N GLU A 42 6.49 8.58 -12.07
CA GLU A 42 6.76 10.00 -11.83
C GLU A 42 5.85 10.89 -12.70
N ALA A 43 5.72 10.59 -13.99
CA ALA A 43 4.88 11.36 -14.92
C ALA A 43 3.37 11.31 -14.59
N LYS A 44 2.92 10.22 -13.95
CA LYS A 44 1.53 10.05 -13.51
C LYS A 44 1.26 10.61 -12.12
N ASP A 45 2.25 11.25 -11.49
CA ASP A 45 2.21 11.68 -10.10
C ASP A 45 1.80 10.54 -9.12
N ALA A 46 2.14 9.29 -9.49
CA ALA A 46 1.81 8.10 -8.72
C ALA A 46 2.87 7.78 -7.64
N SER A 47 4.01 8.48 -7.66
CA SER A 47 5.13 8.30 -6.73
C SER A 47 5.58 9.61 -6.09
N PHE A 48 6.43 9.53 -5.07
CA PHE A 48 7.06 10.68 -4.42
C PHE A 48 8.50 10.34 -4.01
N LYS A 49 9.36 11.35 -3.94
CA LYS A 49 10.76 11.19 -3.50
C LYS A 49 10.89 11.53 -2.02
N TYR A 50 11.65 10.71 -1.30
CA TYR A 50 12.05 10.99 0.06
C TYR A 50 13.47 10.46 0.29
N ARG A 51 14.37 11.32 0.78
CA ARG A 51 15.79 10.98 1.05
C ARG A 51 16.51 10.28 -0.11
N GLY A 52 16.21 10.68 -1.34
CA GLY A 52 16.85 10.14 -2.55
C GLY A 52 16.19 8.87 -3.11
N ASN A 53 15.32 8.23 -2.33
CA ASN A 53 14.58 7.04 -2.75
C ASN A 53 13.21 7.43 -3.32
N LEU A 54 12.73 6.66 -4.30
CA LEU A 54 11.42 6.85 -4.92
C LEU A 54 10.40 5.87 -4.32
N TYR A 55 9.29 6.41 -3.84
CA TYR A 55 8.23 5.65 -3.17
C TYR A 55 6.90 5.79 -3.90
N MET A 56 6.09 4.73 -3.85
CA MET A 56 4.74 4.67 -4.40
C MET A 56 3.75 4.28 -3.30
N PRO A 57 2.74 5.10 -3.01
CA PRO A 57 1.63 4.71 -2.16
C PRO A 57 0.90 3.47 -2.70
N LEU A 58 0.66 2.50 -1.83
CA LEU A 58 -0.25 1.39 -2.11
C LEU A 58 -1.55 1.64 -1.37
N ILE A 59 -2.65 1.66 -2.09
CA ILE A 59 -3.98 1.96 -1.54
C ILE A 59 -4.96 0.91 -2.05
N PHE A 60 -5.49 0.10 -1.14
CA PHE A 60 -6.49 -0.92 -1.43
C PHE A 60 -7.81 -0.57 -0.76
N LYS A 61 -8.91 -0.67 -1.50
CA LYS A 61 -10.26 -0.39 -1.02
C LYS A 61 -11.09 -1.66 -1.19
N GLY A 62 -11.97 -1.95 -0.24
CA GLY A 62 -12.80 -3.14 -0.35
C GLY A 62 -13.72 -3.33 0.85
N SER A 63 -14.52 -4.40 0.81
CA SER A 63 -15.14 -4.91 2.02
C SER A 63 -14.11 -5.72 2.83
N PRO A 64 -14.28 -5.85 4.15
CA PRO A 64 -13.42 -6.66 5.00
C PRO A 64 -13.26 -8.10 4.48
N GLU A 65 -14.33 -8.72 3.98
CA GLU A 65 -14.34 -10.11 3.54
C GLU A 65 -13.47 -10.31 2.30
N ASN A 66 -13.68 -9.49 1.26
CA ASN A 66 -12.88 -9.56 0.03
C ASN A 66 -11.41 -9.26 0.32
N TRP A 67 -11.16 -8.30 1.21
CA TRP A 67 -9.80 -7.97 1.60
C TRP A 67 -9.14 -9.12 2.37
N PHE A 68 -9.86 -9.74 3.31
CA PHE A 68 -9.38 -10.87 4.09
C PHE A 68 -9.12 -12.12 3.23
N LEU A 69 -9.94 -12.37 2.20
CA LEU A 69 -9.67 -13.44 1.22
C LEU A 69 -8.38 -13.19 0.45
N ASN A 70 -8.15 -11.94 0.04
CA ASN A 70 -6.96 -11.54 -0.72
C ASN A 70 -5.69 -11.47 0.12
N LEU A 71 -5.76 -11.47 1.45
CA LEU A 71 -4.57 -11.60 2.30
C LEU A 71 -3.76 -12.86 2.00
N LYS A 72 -4.45 -13.96 1.69
CA LYS A 72 -3.80 -15.24 1.39
C LYS A 72 -3.45 -15.38 -0.09
N GLN A 73 -4.28 -14.82 -0.96
CA GLN A 73 -4.16 -14.99 -2.42
C GLN A 73 -3.29 -13.90 -3.07
N GLY A 74 -3.05 -12.81 -2.35
CA GLY A 74 -2.43 -11.61 -2.88
C GLY A 74 -3.46 -10.67 -3.52
N PHE A 75 -3.07 -9.41 -3.65
CA PHE A 75 -3.89 -8.35 -4.22
C PHE A 75 -3.45 -8.06 -5.65
N PRO A 76 -4.31 -8.27 -6.66
CA PRO A 76 -3.99 -7.88 -8.02
C PRO A 76 -3.90 -6.35 -8.10
N ALA A 77 -2.83 -5.86 -8.70
CA ALA A 77 -2.57 -4.44 -8.91
C ALA A 77 -1.96 -4.22 -10.30
N LYS A 78 -2.22 -3.04 -10.87
CA LYS A 78 -1.61 -2.62 -12.14
C LYS A 78 -0.72 -1.41 -11.90
N VAL A 79 0.59 -1.61 -12.02
CA VAL A 79 1.61 -0.59 -11.78
C VAL A 79 2.31 -0.29 -13.09
N ALA A 80 2.30 0.97 -13.52
CA ALA A 80 2.91 1.41 -14.78
C ALA A 80 2.49 0.58 -16.03
N GLY A 81 1.27 0.03 -16.03
CA GLY A 81 0.77 -0.80 -17.14
C GLY A 81 1.05 -2.30 -16.98
N GLN A 82 1.85 -2.71 -16.00
CA GLN A 82 2.15 -4.11 -15.69
C GLN A 82 1.22 -4.63 -14.59
N GLU A 83 0.66 -5.82 -14.80
CA GLU A 83 -0.08 -6.54 -13.77
C GLU A 83 0.89 -7.20 -12.79
N MET A 84 0.60 -7.06 -11.50
CA MET A 84 1.37 -7.66 -10.41
C MET A 84 0.45 -8.09 -9.29
N THR A 85 0.90 -9.07 -8.51
CA THR A 85 0.22 -9.50 -7.30
C THR A 85 1.00 -9.01 -6.09
N ILE A 86 0.36 -8.18 -5.27
CA ILE A 86 0.94 -7.61 -4.05
C ILE A 86 0.57 -8.50 -2.89
N PHE A 87 1.57 -9.05 -2.22
CA PHE A 87 1.39 -9.83 -0.99
C PHE A 87 1.69 -8.94 0.20
N PHE A 88 0.80 -8.97 1.18
CA PHE A 88 1.07 -8.36 2.48
C PHE A 88 1.72 -9.40 3.39
N ASP A 89 2.80 -9.00 4.06
CA ASP A 89 3.45 -9.85 5.05
C ASP A 89 2.54 -10.05 6.28
N GLY A 90 1.80 -11.15 6.27
CA GLY A 90 1.18 -11.71 7.47
C GLY A 90 -0.35 -11.77 7.47
N ASN A 91 -0.87 -12.14 8.64
CA ASN A 91 -2.30 -12.22 8.90
C ASN A 91 -2.89 -10.85 9.30
N LEU A 92 -4.22 -10.76 9.34
CA LEU A 92 -4.96 -9.55 9.71
C LEU A 92 -4.40 -8.85 10.96
N ASN A 93 -4.03 -9.59 12.00
CA ASN A 93 -3.49 -9.01 13.24
C ASN A 93 -2.16 -8.28 13.04
N SER A 94 -1.31 -8.77 12.13
CA SER A 94 -0.07 -8.09 11.74
C SER A 94 -0.37 -6.71 11.15
N LEU A 95 -1.36 -6.64 10.27
CA LEU A 95 -1.71 -5.44 9.51
C LEU A 95 -2.39 -4.38 10.38
N LEU A 96 -3.28 -4.83 11.27
CA LEU A 96 -3.88 -3.98 12.30
C LEU A 96 -2.81 -3.41 13.23
N ARG A 97 -1.84 -4.23 13.66
CA ARG A 97 -0.71 -3.78 14.49
C ARG A 97 0.19 -2.79 13.77
N GLN A 98 0.42 -2.99 12.47
CA GLN A 98 1.16 -2.07 11.60
C GLN A 98 0.34 -0.80 11.26
N LYS A 99 -0.90 -0.70 11.75
CA LYS A 99 -1.77 0.47 11.59
C LYS A 99 -1.99 0.84 10.12
N LYS A 100 -2.26 -0.18 9.30
CA LYS A 100 -2.43 -0.09 7.85
C LYS A 100 -3.88 0.00 7.40
N VAL A 101 -4.86 -0.20 8.29
CA VAL A 101 -6.28 -0.31 7.92
C VAL A 101 -7.11 0.80 8.54
N TYR A 102 -7.95 1.43 7.74
CA TYR A 102 -8.81 2.55 8.11
C TYR A 102 -10.27 2.30 7.71
N ASP A 103 -11.20 2.84 8.47
CA ASP A 103 -12.63 2.84 8.16
C ASP A 103 -12.95 3.89 7.08
N LEU A 104 -13.51 3.42 5.96
CA LEU A 104 -13.94 4.23 4.82
C LEU A 104 -15.48 4.31 4.69
N THR A 105 -16.22 3.66 5.58
CA THR A 105 -17.68 3.45 5.50
C THR A 105 -18.44 4.74 5.31
N ARG A 106 -18.13 5.76 6.12
CA ARG A 106 -18.78 7.08 6.08
C ARG A 106 -18.56 7.83 4.75
N HIS A 107 -17.51 7.46 4.03
CA HIS A 107 -17.07 8.16 2.83
C HIS A 107 -17.46 7.44 1.54
N TYR A 108 -17.75 6.15 1.61
CA TYR A 108 -18.04 5.31 0.45
C TYR A 108 -19.46 5.48 -0.11
N LYS A 109 -20.43 5.94 0.69
CA LYS A 109 -21.82 6.18 0.24
C LYS A 109 -21.95 7.29 -0.82
N LYS A 110 -20.87 8.00 -1.15
CA LYS A 110 -20.86 9.16 -2.07
C LYS A 110 -20.26 8.87 -3.46
N GLY A 111 -20.02 7.62 -3.83
CA GLY A 111 -19.47 7.23 -5.14
C GLY A 111 -17.95 7.02 -5.13
N GLU A 112 -17.25 7.37 -6.22
CA GLU A 112 -15.80 7.15 -6.35
C GLU A 112 -15.02 7.95 -5.29
N VAL A 113 -14.41 7.23 -4.34
CA VAL A 113 -13.61 7.83 -3.26
C VAL A 113 -12.22 8.21 -3.78
N LYS A 114 -12.00 9.50 -4.01
CA LYS A 114 -10.66 10.08 -4.27
C LYS A 114 -9.95 10.38 -2.95
N ILE A 115 -8.80 9.75 -2.75
CA ILE A 115 -7.95 9.93 -1.56
C ILE A 115 -6.91 11.01 -1.86
N ALA A 116 -6.68 11.91 -0.92
CA ALA A 116 -5.64 12.93 -1.00
C ALA A 116 -4.26 12.28 -0.90
N LYS A 117 -3.33 12.71 -1.74
CA LYS A 117 -1.93 12.30 -1.64
C LYS A 117 -1.26 13.11 -0.51
N GLU A 118 -1.35 12.59 0.71
CA GLU A 118 -0.71 13.19 1.89
C GLU A 118 0.71 12.62 2.04
N ILE A 119 1.67 13.16 1.30
CA ILE A 119 3.06 12.64 1.26
C ILE A 119 3.66 12.58 2.67
N ASP A 120 3.52 13.64 3.46
CA ASP A 120 4.05 13.70 4.83
C ASP A 120 3.45 12.60 5.71
N PHE A 121 2.14 12.34 5.55
CA PHE A 121 1.48 11.23 6.25
C PHE A 121 2.11 9.89 5.90
N PHE A 122 2.38 9.60 4.61
CA PHE A 122 3.02 8.33 4.23
C PHE A 122 4.45 8.22 4.78
N ILE A 123 5.21 9.31 4.75
CA ILE A 123 6.57 9.34 5.26
C ILE A 123 6.57 9.02 6.76
N GLU A 124 5.82 9.79 7.54
CA GLU A 124 5.78 9.64 9.00
C GLU A 124 5.21 8.29 9.42
N ARG A 125 4.21 7.80 8.69
CA ARG A 125 3.48 6.60 9.07
C ARG A 125 4.15 5.31 8.64
N TYR A 126 4.71 5.28 7.43
CA TYR A 126 5.14 4.05 6.79
C TYR A 126 6.61 4.04 6.41
N ILE A 127 7.31 5.18 6.40
CA ILE A 127 8.73 5.23 6.04
C ILE A 127 9.62 5.39 7.28
N THR A 128 9.46 6.50 8.01
CA THR A 128 10.30 6.83 9.16
C THR A 128 10.37 5.71 10.23
N PRO A 129 9.27 5.03 10.59
CA PRO A 129 9.32 3.98 11.61
C PRO A 129 10.12 2.74 11.21
N TYR A 130 10.23 2.47 9.90
CA TYR A 130 11.01 1.35 9.37
C TYR A 130 12.50 1.72 9.24
N GLU A 131 12.80 2.93 8.75
CA GLU A 131 14.17 3.47 8.71
C GLU A 131 14.79 3.53 10.12
N ALA A 132 14.05 4.03 11.12
CA ALA A 132 14.52 4.13 12.49
C ALA A 132 14.88 2.79 13.13
N LYS A 133 14.33 1.68 12.62
CA LYS A 133 14.59 0.32 13.08
C LYS A 133 15.66 -0.39 12.25
N GLY A 134 16.25 0.28 11.27
CA GLY A 134 17.22 -0.31 10.34
C GLY A 134 16.61 -1.39 9.43
N TYR A 135 15.29 -1.42 9.28
CA TYR A 135 14.63 -2.35 8.38
C TYR A 135 14.66 -1.82 6.96
N SER A 136 15.08 -2.67 6.03
CA SER A 136 14.81 -2.46 4.61
C SER A 136 13.30 -2.60 4.35
N PHE A 137 12.75 -1.73 3.51
CA PHE A 137 11.33 -1.79 3.11
C PHE A 137 10.96 -3.16 2.56
N HIS A 138 9.74 -3.61 2.88
CA HIS A 138 9.25 -4.97 2.58
C HIS A 138 9.45 -5.37 1.12
N ASN A 139 9.81 -6.64 0.95
CA ASN A 139 9.99 -7.32 -0.31
C ASN A 139 8.63 -7.45 -1.03
N LEU A 140 8.35 -6.59 -2.02
CA LEU A 140 7.35 -7.00 -3.02
C LEU A 140 7.98 -8.03 -3.93
N SER A 141 7.24 -9.13 -4.10
CA SER A 141 7.52 -10.13 -5.11
C SER A 141 6.97 -9.64 -6.44
N ILE A 142 7.77 -8.92 -7.23
CA ILE A 142 7.38 -8.61 -8.61
C ILE A 142 7.79 -9.81 -9.49
N PRO A 143 6.86 -10.52 -10.13
CA PRO A 143 7.24 -11.48 -11.16
C PRO A 143 7.89 -10.73 -12.33
N GLN A 144 9.15 -11.07 -12.64
CA GLN A 144 9.83 -10.55 -13.83
C GLN A 144 9.21 -11.15 -15.09
N ILE A 145 9.15 -10.35 -16.16
CA ILE A 145 8.67 -10.78 -17.48
C ILE A 145 9.41 -12.06 -17.90
N GLY A 146 8.68 -13.15 -18.10
CA GLY A 146 9.22 -14.44 -18.57
C GLY A 146 9.84 -15.33 -17.49
N SER A 147 9.69 -15.02 -16.20
CA SER A 147 10.16 -15.92 -15.13
C SER A 147 9.24 -15.95 -13.92
N ASN A 148 9.05 -17.16 -13.36
CA ASN A 148 8.41 -17.37 -12.04
C ASN A 148 9.30 -16.87 -10.88
N LYS A 149 10.27 -15.99 -11.13
CA LYS A 149 11.18 -15.50 -10.10
C LYS A 149 10.61 -14.25 -9.45
N ILE A 150 10.30 -14.43 -8.17
CA ILE A 150 10.08 -13.38 -7.18
C ILE A 150 11.39 -12.63 -6.98
N THR A 151 11.46 -11.37 -7.40
CA THR A 151 12.63 -10.53 -7.07
C THR A 151 12.30 -9.68 -5.86
N SER A 152 13.01 -9.89 -4.75
CA SER A 152 12.97 -9.01 -3.58
C SER A 152 13.49 -7.64 -3.96
N ILE A 153 12.65 -6.61 -3.77
CA ILE A 153 13.04 -5.21 -3.96
C ILE A 153 13.42 -4.66 -2.60
N THR A 154 14.70 -4.36 -2.45
CA THR A 154 15.27 -3.86 -1.21
C THR A 154 15.80 -2.46 -1.47
N CYS A 155 15.40 -1.50 -0.64
CA CYS A 155 16.01 -0.18 -0.63
C CYS A 155 17.21 -0.19 0.33
N LYS A 156 18.34 0.32 -0.17
CA LYS A 156 19.62 0.40 0.54
C LYS A 156 19.72 1.71 1.32
#